data_AF-A0A7W0LIT1-F1
#
_entry.id   AF-A0A7W0LIT1-F1
#
_cell.length_a   1.000
_cell.length_b   1.000
_cell.length_c   1.000
_cell.angle_alpha   90.00
_cell.angle_beta   90.00
_cell.angle_gamma   90.00
#
_symmetry.space_group_name_H-M   'P 1'
#
loop_
_entity.id
_entity.type
_entity.pdbx_description
1 polymer ?
#
loop_
_entity_poly.entity_id
_entity_poly.type
_entity_poly.pdbx_seq_one_letter_code
_entity_poly.pdbx_strand_id
1 'polypeptide(L)'
;MAFLSPSPIELMMIAIIALIVLGPSRLPEAARSLGKGMREMRNSFQGGSGDDDDDDGGDKRGPGPHDDEPEDGGVDDDASFDELGDGDDADQAAHAEDQRESVGASERS
;
A
#
# COMPACT_ATOMS: atom_id res chain seq x y z
N MET A 1 -16.61 30.62 -21.94
CA MET A 1 -15.84 31.05 -20.75
C MET A 1 -14.90 29.91 -20.33
N ALA A 2 -13.79 29.73 -21.05
CA ALA A 2 -12.87 28.59 -20.87
C ALA A 2 -11.65 28.94 -19.99
N PHE A 3 -11.84 29.80 -18.98
CA PHE A 3 -10.77 30.27 -18.07
C PHE A 3 -11.00 29.82 -16.61
N LEU A 4 -11.98 28.97 -16.33
CA LEU A 4 -12.31 28.58 -14.95
C LEU A 4 -11.33 27.59 -14.32
N SER A 5 -10.58 26.86 -15.14
CA SER A 5 -9.61 25.87 -14.68
C SER A 5 -8.24 26.22 -15.25
N PRO A 6 -7.45 27.06 -14.55
CA PRO A 6 -6.06 27.29 -14.94
C PRO A 6 -5.36 25.95 -15.06
N SER A 7 -4.58 25.80 -16.13
CA SER A 7 -3.85 24.57 -16.34
C SER A 7 -2.81 24.38 -15.23
N PRO A 8 -2.50 23.13 -14.82
CA PRO A 8 -1.44 22.88 -13.83
C PRO A 8 -0.09 23.52 -14.21
N ILE A 9 0.17 23.67 -15.51
CA ILE A 9 1.35 24.36 -16.05
C ILE A 9 1.33 25.86 -15.73
N GLU A 10 0.19 26.54 -15.86
CA GLU A 10 0.09 27.97 -15.52
C GLU A 10 0.33 28.22 -14.04
N LEU A 11 -0.22 27.36 -13.17
CA LEU A 11 0.07 27.39 -11.73
C LEU A 11 1.56 27.19 -11.45
N MET A 12 2.20 26.25 -12.15
CA MET A 12 3.63 26.03 -12.03
C MET A 12 4.45 27.26 -12.46
N MET A 13 4.03 27.97 -13.52
CA MET A 13 4.71 29.17 -13.98
C MET A 13 4.64 30.31 -12.95
N ILE A 14 3.46 30.51 -12.34
CA ILE A 14 3.26 31.50 -11.28
C ILE A 14 4.09 31.11 -10.05
N ALA A 15 4.09 29.84 -9.67
CA ALA A 15 4.90 29.33 -8.57
C ALA A 15 6.39 29.62 -8.81
N ILE A 16 6.93 29.38 -10.01
CA ILE A 16 8.34 29.70 -10.34
C ILE A 16 8.64 31.19 -10.13
N ILE A 17 7.80 32.09 -10.63
CA ILE A 17 8.00 33.53 -10.45
C ILE A 17 7.93 33.90 -8.97
N ALA A 18 6.96 33.37 -8.23
CA ALA A 18 6.82 33.58 -6.80
C ALA A 18 8.04 33.04 -6.02
N LEU A 19 8.58 31.88 -6.41
CA LEU A 19 9.80 31.30 -5.82
C LEU A 19 11.04 32.18 -6.08
N ILE A 20 11.12 32.87 -7.22
CA ILE A 20 12.22 33.82 -7.50
C ILE A 20 12.09 35.08 -6.64
N VAL A 21 10.89 35.64 -6.53
CA VAL A 21 10.66 36.90 -5.80
C VAL A 21 10.73 36.68 -4.29
N LEU A 22 10.06 35.65 -3.78
CA LEU A 22 9.94 35.36 -2.35
C LEU A 22 11.06 34.43 -1.85
N GLY A 23 11.56 33.55 -2.70
CA GLY A 23 12.56 32.52 -2.38
C GLY A 23 11.93 31.13 -2.22
N PRO A 24 12.60 30.04 -2.66
CA PRO A 24 12.06 28.68 -2.58
C PRO A 24 11.83 28.17 -1.16
N SER A 25 12.57 28.69 -0.19
CA SER A 25 12.42 28.34 1.23
C SER A 25 11.29 29.12 1.93
N ARG A 26 10.89 30.28 1.38
CA ARG A 26 9.95 31.19 2.04
C ARG A 26 8.48 30.89 1.75
N LEU A 27 8.19 30.34 0.57
CA LEU A 27 6.86 29.80 0.27
C LEU A 27 6.43 28.67 1.23
N PRO A 28 7.24 27.61 1.46
CA PRO A 28 6.87 26.55 2.40
C PRO A 28 6.86 27.03 3.86
N GLU A 29 7.76 27.94 4.24
CA GLU A 29 7.77 28.56 5.58
C GLU A 29 6.47 29.35 5.85
N ALA A 30 6.05 30.17 4.87
CA ALA A 30 4.78 30.89 4.91
C ALA A 30 3.58 29.93 4.91
N ALA A 31 3.60 28.88 4.08
CA ALA A 31 2.52 27.89 4.05
C ALA A 31 2.42 27.09 5.37
N ARG A 32 3.54 26.73 6.00
CA ARG A 32 3.56 26.05 7.31
C ARG A 32 2.96 26.93 8.42
N SER A 33 3.36 28.20 8.49
CA SER A 33 2.82 29.14 9.49
C SER A 33 1.33 29.44 9.25
N LEU A 34 0.91 29.64 8.00
CA LEU A 34 -0.50 29.82 7.64
C LEU A 34 -1.32 28.55 7.91
N GLY A 35 -0.74 27.38 7.66
CA GLY A 35 -1.36 26.08 7.89
C GLY A 35 -1.66 25.80 9.36
N LYS A 36 -0.71 26.14 10.26
CA LYS A 36 -0.92 26.05 11.72
C LYS A 36 -2.12 26.91 12.17
N GLY A 37 -2.17 28.19 11.76
CA GLY A 37 -3.30 29.06 12.08
C GLY A 37 -4.63 28.64 11.45
N MET A 38 -4.60 28.07 10.24
CA MET A 38 -5.79 27.53 9.58
C MET A 38 -6.29 26.23 10.23
N ARG A 39 -5.39 25.42 10.81
CA ARG A 39 -5.74 24.22 11.62
C ARG A 39 -6.50 24.64 12.88
N GLU A 40 -6.02 25.65 13.59
CA GLU A 40 -6.68 26.20 14.78
C GLU A 40 -8.04 26.85 14.47
N MET A 41 -8.10 27.60 13.35
CA MET A 41 -9.35 28.16 12.85
C MET A 41 -10.35 27.06 12.51
N ARG A 42 -9.91 26.02 11.80
CA ARG A 42 -10.74 24.87 11.45
C ARG A 42 -11.22 24.14 12.70
N ASN A 43 -10.36 23.90 13.69
CA ASN A 43 -10.70 23.23 14.95
C ASN A 43 -11.80 23.97 15.72
N SER A 44 -11.71 25.31 15.75
CA SER A 44 -12.73 26.17 16.37
C SER A 44 -14.08 26.10 15.64
N PHE A 45 -14.08 25.96 14.31
CA PHE A 45 -15.29 25.76 13.51
C PHE A 45 -15.82 24.32 13.52
N GLN A 46 -14.97 23.31 13.72
CA GLN A 46 -15.35 21.90 13.68
C GLN A 46 -15.92 21.37 15.01
N GLY A 47 -15.78 22.11 16.12
CA GLY A 47 -16.44 21.76 17.38
C GLY A 47 -15.99 20.42 17.96
N GLY A 48 -14.77 20.40 18.52
CA GLY A 48 -14.39 19.45 19.58
C GLY A 48 -14.42 17.97 19.21
N SER A 49 -13.77 17.56 18.12
CA SER A 49 -13.49 16.15 17.89
C SER A 49 -12.05 15.96 17.41
N GLY A 50 -11.21 15.65 18.41
CA GLY A 50 -10.18 14.62 18.35
C GLY A 50 -8.98 14.85 17.45
N ASP A 51 -7.81 14.76 18.09
CA ASP A 51 -6.51 14.44 17.49
C ASP A 51 -5.69 15.62 16.92
N ASP A 52 -5.08 16.35 17.85
CA ASP A 52 -3.93 17.19 17.55
C ASP A 52 -2.64 16.41 17.88
N ASP A 53 -2.29 15.42 17.05
CA ASP A 53 -0.91 14.99 16.95
C ASP A 53 -0.11 16.06 16.18
N ASP A 54 0.85 16.62 16.90
CA ASP A 54 1.90 17.49 16.43
C ASP A 54 2.97 16.67 15.70
N ASP A 55 2.86 16.54 14.38
CA ASP A 55 4.02 16.18 13.54
C ASP A 55 4.58 17.45 12.87
N ASP A 56 5.36 18.19 13.65
CA ASP A 56 6.26 19.23 13.15
C ASP A 56 7.36 18.53 12.35
N GLY A 57 7.17 18.48 11.03
CA GLY A 57 8.07 17.76 10.14
C GLY A 57 9.52 18.23 10.23
N GLY A 58 10.39 17.30 10.65
CA GLY A 58 11.81 17.33 10.34
C GLY A 58 12.77 16.93 11.46
N ASP A 59 12.58 15.78 12.13
CA ASP A 59 13.68 15.16 12.88
C ASP A 59 13.78 13.65 12.61
N LYS A 60 15.01 13.18 12.52
CA LYS A 60 15.40 11.83 12.13
C LYS A 60 15.03 10.85 13.24
N ARG A 61 13.90 10.15 13.12
CA ARG A 61 13.60 9.00 13.99
C ARG A 61 13.78 7.68 13.24
N GLY A 62 14.95 7.08 13.47
CA GLY A 62 15.12 5.62 13.46
C GLY A 62 14.34 4.96 14.63
N PRO A 63 14.46 3.64 14.81
CA PRO A 63 13.35 2.69 15.02
C PRO A 63 12.85 2.50 16.48
N GLY A 64 11.57 2.10 16.61
CA GLY A 64 10.94 1.42 17.78
C GLY A 64 10.34 2.35 18.85
N PRO A 65 9.20 2.01 19.48
CA PRO A 65 9.00 0.71 20.17
C PRO A 65 7.82 -0.12 19.64
N HIS A 66 8.06 -1.42 19.57
CA HIS A 66 7.02 -2.45 19.72
C HIS A 66 6.43 -2.32 21.12
N ASP A 67 5.13 -2.07 21.21
CA ASP A 67 4.27 -2.42 22.33
C ASP A 67 2.88 -2.67 21.70
N ASP A 68 2.23 -3.77 22.09
CA ASP A 68 0.93 -4.27 21.59
C ASP A 68 0.96 -5.29 20.42
N GLU A 69 1.74 -6.37 20.55
CA GLU A 69 1.24 -7.68 20.11
C GLU A 69 1.01 -8.54 21.36
N PRO A 70 -0.25 -8.92 21.66
CA PRO A 70 -0.56 -9.73 22.82
C PRO A 70 0.06 -11.12 22.67
N GLU A 71 0.74 -11.59 23.71
CA GLU A 71 1.04 -13.00 23.89
C GLU A 71 -0.28 -13.75 24.09
N ASP A 72 -0.88 -14.19 22.99
CA ASP A 72 -1.99 -15.13 23.03
C ASP A 72 -1.43 -16.54 23.23
N GLY A 73 -1.44 -16.91 24.51
CA GLY A 73 -1.87 -18.22 25.00
C GLY A 73 -1.68 -19.40 24.07
N GLY A 74 -0.70 -20.25 24.41
CA GLY A 74 -0.71 -21.63 23.96
C GLY A 74 -2.05 -22.30 24.30
N VAL A 75 -2.67 -22.86 23.29
CA VAL A 75 -3.65 -23.93 23.45
C VAL A 75 -3.17 -25.07 22.55
N ASP A 76 -2.51 -26.03 23.19
CA ASP A 76 -2.39 -27.39 22.69
C ASP A 76 -3.82 -27.95 22.61
N ASP A 77 -4.44 -27.90 21.44
CA ASP A 77 -5.66 -28.67 21.15
C ASP A 77 -5.25 -29.92 20.38
N ASP A 78 -4.77 -30.91 21.14
CA ASP A 78 -4.96 -32.30 20.82
C ASP A 78 -6.46 -32.60 20.79
N ALA A 79 -7.06 -32.56 19.60
CA ALA A 79 -8.38 -33.11 19.39
C ALA A 79 -8.44 -33.80 18.03
N SER A 80 -8.13 -35.09 18.09
CA SER A 80 -8.62 -36.14 17.19
C SER A 80 -9.98 -35.81 16.58
N PHE A 81 -10.02 -35.70 15.26
CA PHE A 81 -11.23 -35.92 14.50
C PHE A 81 -10.96 -36.94 13.41
N ASP A 82 -11.27 -38.19 13.76
CA ASP A 82 -11.65 -39.25 12.85
C ASP A 82 -12.77 -38.75 11.92
N GLU A 83 -12.41 -38.39 10.68
CA GLU A 83 -13.38 -38.36 9.59
C GLU A 83 -13.10 -39.54 8.65
N LEU A 84 -13.82 -40.62 8.96
CA LEU A 84 -14.32 -41.68 8.07
C LEU A 84 -14.43 -41.15 6.63
N GLY A 85 -13.83 -41.74 5.60
CA GLY A 85 -14.04 -43.11 5.18
C GLY A 85 -15.14 -43.16 4.13
N ASP A 86 -14.77 -43.10 2.84
CA ASP A 86 -15.48 -43.57 1.64
C ASP A 86 -14.47 -43.37 0.50
N GLY A 87 -14.03 -44.35 -0.29
CA GLY A 87 -14.78 -45.40 -0.95
C GLY A 87 -14.53 -45.24 -2.45
N ASP A 88 -14.01 -46.27 -3.10
CA ASP A 88 -14.06 -46.54 -4.55
C ASP A 88 -14.01 -45.36 -5.55
N ASP A 89 -12.83 -45.11 -6.11
CA ASP A 89 -12.70 -44.77 -7.54
C ASP A 89 -11.59 -45.63 -8.14
N ALA A 90 -11.93 -46.91 -8.26
CA ALA A 90 -11.34 -47.80 -9.25
C ALA A 90 -11.57 -47.23 -10.66
N ASP A 91 -10.69 -47.63 -11.58
CA ASP A 91 -10.94 -47.63 -13.01
C ASP A 91 -11.15 -46.26 -13.68
N GLN A 92 -10.10 -45.74 -14.31
CA GLN A 92 -10.10 -45.24 -15.70
C GLN A 92 -8.91 -44.28 -15.94
N ALA A 93 -7.77 -44.83 -16.37
CA ALA A 93 -6.81 -44.12 -17.25
C ALA A 93 -5.66 -45.01 -17.75
N ALA A 94 -5.72 -46.32 -17.56
CA ALA A 94 -4.89 -47.27 -18.30
C ALA A 94 -5.38 -47.41 -19.75
N HIS A 95 -5.29 -46.33 -20.55
CA HIS A 95 -5.47 -46.37 -22.01
C HIS A 95 -4.83 -45.13 -22.65
N ALA A 96 -3.51 -45.15 -22.82
CA ALA A 96 -2.81 -44.37 -23.83
C ALA A 96 -1.47 -45.05 -24.20
N GLU A 97 -1.56 -46.35 -24.50
CA GLU A 97 -0.60 -47.01 -25.38
C GLU A 97 -0.77 -46.48 -26.81
N ASP A 98 -0.25 -45.29 -27.12
CA ASP A 98 -0.21 -44.80 -28.51
C ASP A 98 0.86 -43.73 -28.75
N GLN A 99 2.12 -44.02 -28.39
CA GLN A 99 3.27 -43.36 -29.02
C GLN A 99 4.22 -44.44 -29.54
N ARG A 100 3.70 -45.17 -30.53
CA ARG A 100 4.38 -46.13 -31.42
C ARG A 100 5.12 -45.46 -32.59
N GLU A 101 5.42 -44.17 -32.54
CA GLU A 101 6.01 -43.46 -33.70
C GLU A 101 7.21 -42.58 -33.32
N SER A 102 8.28 -43.19 -32.81
CA SER A 102 9.63 -42.68 -33.11
C SER A 102 10.60 -43.79 -33.52
N VAL A 103 10.05 -44.89 -34.05
CA VAL A 103 10.76 -45.81 -34.94
C VAL A 103 11.05 -45.03 -36.22
N GLY A 104 12.20 -44.35 -36.23
CA GLY A 104 12.62 -43.49 -37.33
C GLY A 104 14.13 -43.55 -37.48
N ALA A 105 14.61 -44.70 -37.93
CA ALA A 105 15.83 -44.81 -38.73
C ALA A 105 17.13 -44.27 -38.11
N SER A 106 17.64 -45.01 -37.12
CA SER A 106 19.03 -45.48 -37.27
C SER A 106 19.06 -46.39 -38.51
N GLU A 107 20.12 -46.30 -39.33
CA GLU A 107 20.33 -47.02 -40.61
C GLU A 107 19.78 -46.33 -41.87
N ARG A 108 20.42 -45.24 -42.34
CA ARG A 108 20.84 -45.07 -43.74
C ARG A 108 22.07 -44.16 -43.83
N SER A 109 23.19 -44.76 -44.25
CA SER A 109 24.40 -44.17 -44.85
C SER A 109 25.38 -43.40 -43.97
#